data_AF-A0A1H6F4X2-F1
#
_entry.id   AF-A0A1H6F4X2-F1
#
_cell.length_a   1.000
_cell.length_b   1.000
_cell.length_c   1.000
_cell.angle_alpha   90.00
_cell.angle_beta   90.00
_cell.angle_gamma   90.00
#
_symmetry.space_group_name_H-M   'P 1'
#
loop_
_entity.id
_entity.type
_entity.pdbx_description
1 polymer ?
#
loop_
_entity_poly.entity_id
_entity_poly.type
_entity_poly.pdbx_seq_one_letter_code
_entity_poly.pdbx_strand_id
1 'polypeptide(L)'
;MRIQEILIMIDRQIDLLKLSDREFENLCFELVLSLDFEKARWRKGGADNGRDIEAKLSSNSRLVGRYYEQWFFECKKYLNGVPPEKLNSKIAWADAEKPKHLVFFVSSYLTNNARIWLDKIEVDKFYKIHVLEGDQIKKLILLFPRLVEKYFSTGIEALVLEAQKNWLIHNLVPEPELIRIIVESDSFLELSLDKIAFIWCVSKCRLNEINELINDSYEFSLESAFFNLSRNASYKKSVLSKKLLGTTLDICLLNDVEGISFGDLTYNISYFAEVAFLSDKNSINLDEFIAFYSLVYNTEGEGLEVIVVQNSDFPVFMRHIKAGAKSEVTRVKKILHE
;
A
#
# COMPACT_ATOMS: atom_id res chain seq x y z
N MET A 1 -6.65 -13.95 12.37
CA MET A 1 -7.10 -13.52 11.04
C MET A 1 -6.68 -12.07 10.76
N ARG A 2 -7.21 -11.06 11.48
CA ARG A 2 -6.94 -9.63 11.21
C ARG A 2 -5.47 -9.16 11.28
N ILE A 3 -4.61 -9.74 12.11
CA ILE A 3 -3.17 -9.34 12.16
C ILE A 3 -2.41 -9.75 10.89
N GLN A 4 -2.68 -10.94 10.35
CA GLN A 4 -2.04 -11.37 9.10
C GLN A 4 -2.50 -10.51 7.92
N GLU A 5 -3.76 -10.11 7.91
CA GLU A 5 -4.33 -9.20 6.90
C GLU A 5 -3.65 -7.83 6.92
N ILE A 6 -3.39 -7.27 8.10
CA ILE A 6 -2.64 -6.01 8.26
C ILE A 6 -1.21 -6.16 7.72
N LEU A 7 -0.52 -7.27 8.03
CA LEU A 7 0.84 -7.50 7.56
C LEU A 7 0.91 -7.62 6.03
N ILE A 8 -0.10 -8.25 5.40
CA ILE A 8 -0.23 -8.32 3.93
C ILE A 8 -0.43 -6.92 3.32
N MET A 9 -1.28 -6.09 3.94
CA MET A 9 -1.49 -4.71 3.47
C MET A 9 -0.22 -3.87 3.52
N ILE A 10 0.59 -4.02 4.57
CA ILE A 10 1.83 -3.25 4.75
C ILE A 10 2.89 -3.72 3.74
N ASP A 11 3.03 -5.03 3.50
CA ASP A 11 4.01 -5.57 2.54
C ASP A 11 3.82 -5.01 1.12
N ARG A 12 2.56 -4.85 0.70
CA ARG A 12 2.21 -4.29 -0.63
C ARG A 12 2.56 -2.81 -0.80
N GLN A 13 2.82 -2.07 0.28
CA GLN A 13 3.20 -0.67 0.21
C GLN A 13 4.69 -0.48 -0.07
N ILE A 14 5.51 -1.50 0.18
CA ILE A 14 6.96 -1.37 0.08
C ILE A 14 7.41 -1.61 -1.36
N ASP A 15 7.47 -0.51 -2.11
CA ASP A 15 8.13 -0.46 -3.42
C ASP A 15 9.47 0.28 -3.33
N LEU A 16 10.54 -0.49 -3.14
CA LEU A 16 11.92 0.03 -3.07
C LEU A 16 12.34 0.79 -4.34
N LEU A 17 11.67 0.55 -5.47
CA LEU A 17 12.02 1.19 -6.75
C LEU A 17 11.49 2.62 -6.86
N LYS A 18 10.48 2.99 -6.07
CA LYS A 18 9.95 4.36 -5.99
C LYS A 18 10.89 5.34 -5.28
N LEU A 19 11.73 4.84 -4.38
CA LEU A 19 12.72 5.66 -3.66
C LEU A 19 13.81 6.14 -4.62
N SER A 20 14.28 7.38 -4.51
CA SER A 20 15.54 7.78 -5.13
C SER A 20 16.73 6.98 -4.57
N ASP A 21 17.86 6.95 -5.28
CA ASP A 21 19.09 6.26 -4.81
C ASP A 21 19.46 6.68 -3.39
N ARG A 22 19.36 7.99 -3.12
CA ARG A 22 19.64 8.60 -1.82
C ARG A 22 18.62 8.22 -0.75
N GLU A 23 17.35 8.10 -1.10
CA GLU A 23 16.31 7.65 -0.15
C GLU A 23 16.48 6.16 0.19
N PHE A 24 16.86 5.34 -0.79
CA PHE A 24 17.16 3.93 -0.57
C PHE A 24 18.38 3.74 0.34
N GLU A 25 19.47 4.49 0.11
CA GLU A 25 20.62 4.52 1.03
C GLU A 25 20.22 4.95 2.44
N ASN A 26 19.40 6.01 2.56
CA ASN A 26 18.94 6.50 3.86
C ASN A 26 18.10 5.44 4.59
N LEU A 27 17.19 4.78 3.88
CA LEU A 27 16.38 3.68 4.41
C LEU A 27 17.26 2.55 4.92
N CYS A 28 18.28 2.14 4.16
CA CYS A 28 19.21 1.10 4.59
C CYS A 28 20.01 1.53 5.82
N PHE A 29 20.41 2.81 5.91
CA PHE A 29 21.08 3.36 7.09
C PHE A 29 20.20 3.30 8.34
N GLU A 30 18.94 3.71 8.23
CA GLU A 30 17.99 3.64 9.35
C GLU A 30 17.60 2.20 9.70
N LEU A 31 17.58 1.30 8.72
CA LEU A 31 17.40 -0.13 8.95
C LEU A 31 18.58 -0.72 9.74
N VAL A 32 19.83 -0.38 9.38
CA VAL A 32 21.03 -0.79 10.13
C VAL A 32 20.98 -0.30 11.57
N LEU A 33 20.58 0.96 11.80
CA LEU A 33 20.39 1.50 13.16
C LEU A 33 19.29 0.75 13.94
N SER A 34 18.19 0.38 13.25
CA SER A 34 17.07 -0.33 13.85
C SER A 34 17.41 -1.78 14.21
N LEU A 35 18.45 -2.35 13.59
CA LEU A 35 19.00 -3.69 13.85
C LEU A 35 20.12 -3.67 14.91
N ASP A 36 20.12 -2.67 15.79
CA ASP A 36 21.06 -2.53 16.93
C ASP A 36 22.55 -2.39 16.56
N PHE A 37 22.85 -2.01 15.31
CA PHE A 37 24.22 -1.63 14.96
C PHE A 37 24.60 -0.30 15.60
N GLU A 38 25.78 -0.26 16.22
CA GLU A 38 26.29 0.90 16.92
C GLU A 38 27.28 1.68 16.06
N LYS A 39 27.47 2.96 16.40
CA LYS A 39 28.45 3.84 15.76
C LYS A 39 28.31 3.86 14.23
N ALA A 40 27.09 3.68 13.73
CA ALA A 40 26.81 3.71 12.31
C ALA A 40 27.11 5.10 11.74
N ARG A 41 27.76 5.14 10.58
CA ARG A 41 28.13 6.35 9.85
C ARG A 41 27.69 6.18 8.41
N TRP A 42 26.81 7.07 7.98
CA TRP A 42 26.49 7.23 6.57
C TRP A 42 27.56 8.12 5.92
N ARG A 43 28.28 7.59 4.93
CA ARG A 43 29.28 8.35 4.18
C ARG A 43 28.56 9.03 3.00
N LYS A 44 28.45 10.36 3.04
CA LYS A 44 27.85 11.18 1.97
C LYS A 44 28.95 11.98 1.27
N GLY A 45 29.19 11.75 -0.03
CA GLY A 45 30.05 12.61 -0.86
C GLY A 45 31.03 11.87 -1.78
N GLY A 46 31.43 12.52 -2.87
CA GLY A 46 32.21 11.93 -3.98
C GLY A 46 33.61 11.42 -3.59
N ALA A 47 33.95 10.26 -4.18
CA ALA A 47 34.97 9.29 -3.78
C ALA A 47 34.59 8.44 -2.56
N ASP A 48 33.46 7.73 -2.67
CA ASP A 48 33.10 6.69 -1.71
C ASP A 48 34.21 5.63 -1.69
N ASN A 49 34.90 5.54 -0.57
CA ASN A 49 35.93 4.53 -0.27
C ASN A 49 35.31 3.13 -0.09
N GLY A 50 34.46 2.74 -1.04
CA GLY A 50 33.93 1.39 -1.20
C GLY A 50 32.73 0.99 -0.35
N ARG A 51 32.05 1.94 0.30
CA ARG A 51 30.89 1.66 1.16
C ARG A 51 30.05 2.92 1.37
N ASP A 52 28.76 2.74 1.51
CA ASP A 52 27.82 3.84 1.81
C ASP A 52 27.63 3.97 3.32
N ILE A 53 27.65 2.84 4.05
CA ILE A 53 27.48 2.80 5.50
C ILE A 53 28.61 1.99 6.14
N GLU A 54 29.07 2.47 7.28
CA GLU A 54 30.00 1.76 8.16
C GLU A 54 29.40 1.71 9.56
N ALA A 55 29.33 0.54 10.18
CA ALA A 55 28.83 0.39 11.53
C ALA A 55 29.61 -0.67 12.33
N LYS A 56 29.30 -0.78 13.62
CA LYS A 56 29.88 -1.78 14.51
C LYS A 56 28.80 -2.58 15.21
N LEU A 57 28.91 -3.91 15.16
CA LEU A 57 28.07 -4.78 15.99
C LEU A 57 28.83 -5.08 17.28
N SER A 58 28.20 -4.84 18.43
CA SER A 58 28.82 -5.22 19.71
C SER A 58 28.48 -6.65 20.05
N SER A 59 29.49 -7.41 20.44
CA SER A 59 29.36 -8.79 20.90
C SER A 59 29.90 -8.87 22.32
N ASN A 60 29.19 -9.58 23.18
CA ASN A 60 29.59 -9.75 24.57
C ASN A 60 30.07 -11.17 24.82
N SER A 61 31.36 -11.32 25.11
CA SER A 61 31.95 -12.60 25.47
C SER A 61 32.23 -12.65 26.96
N ARG A 62 31.95 -13.81 27.59
CA ARG A 62 32.31 -14.04 28.99
C ARG A 62 33.82 -14.11 29.23
N LEU A 63 34.60 -14.37 28.19
CA LEU A 63 36.06 -14.50 28.27
C LEU A 63 36.79 -13.17 28.08
N VAL A 64 36.43 -12.42 27.04
CA VAL A 64 37.16 -11.21 26.61
C VAL A 64 36.37 -9.91 26.83
N GLY A 65 35.16 -10.02 27.40
CA GLY A 65 34.25 -8.89 27.55
C GLY A 65 33.61 -8.46 26.23
N ARG A 66 33.19 -7.18 26.19
CA ARG A 66 32.56 -6.59 25.02
C ARG A 66 33.60 -6.22 23.97
N TYR A 67 33.42 -6.71 22.76
CA TYR A 67 34.21 -6.33 21.59
C TYR A 67 33.28 -5.87 20.45
N TYR A 68 33.88 -5.27 19.42
CA TYR A 68 33.15 -4.76 18.27
C TYR A 68 33.65 -5.40 16.99
N GLU A 69 32.72 -5.79 16.14
CA GLU A 69 33.01 -6.20 14.77
C GLU A 69 32.69 -5.05 13.84
N GLN A 70 33.56 -4.79 12.86
CA GLN A 70 33.35 -3.73 11.88
C GLN A 70 32.59 -4.28 10.66
N TRP A 71 31.51 -3.62 10.31
CA TRP A 71 30.62 -3.99 9.22
C TRP A 71 30.53 -2.86 8.21
N PHE A 72 30.73 -3.20 6.94
CA PHE A 72 30.53 -2.30 5.81
C PHE A 72 29.26 -2.69 5.08
N PHE A 73 28.50 -1.69 4.66
CA PHE A 73 27.30 -1.87 3.87
C PHE A 73 27.36 -1.01 2.61
N GLU A 74 26.98 -1.63 1.50
CA GLU A 74 26.83 -1.01 0.20
C GLU A 74 25.37 -1.13 -0.23
N CYS A 75 24.79 -0.03 -0.65
CA CYS A 75 23.42 0.07 -1.13
C CYS A 75 23.44 0.22 -2.65
N LYS A 76 22.81 -0.72 -3.35
CA LYS A 76 22.61 -0.67 -4.80
C LYS A 76 21.12 -0.64 -5.12
N LYS A 77 20.60 0.57 -5.32
CA LYS A 77 19.31 0.70 -5.99
C LYS A 77 19.48 0.37 -7.46
N TYR A 78 18.79 -0.67 -7.91
CA TYR A 78 18.84 -1.16 -9.28
C TYR A 78 17.45 -1.62 -9.71
N LEU A 79 17.06 -1.30 -10.95
CA LEU A 79 15.79 -1.75 -11.50
C LEU A 79 15.84 -3.25 -11.88
N ASN A 80 16.97 -3.65 -12.47
CA ASN A 80 17.20 -4.99 -12.99
C ASN A 80 18.23 -5.75 -12.13
N GLY A 81 18.60 -6.95 -12.55
CA GLY A 81 19.66 -7.72 -11.91
C GLY A 81 20.98 -6.95 -11.86
N VAL A 82 21.64 -6.94 -10.70
CA VAL A 82 22.95 -6.32 -10.52
C VAL A 82 24.04 -7.26 -11.05
N PRO A 83 24.88 -6.79 -12.00
CA PRO A 83 25.95 -7.59 -12.57
C PRO A 83 27.29 -7.43 -11.79
N PRO A 84 28.26 -8.35 -11.97
CA PRO A 84 29.52 -8.36 -11.21
C PRO A 84 30.29 -7.02 -11.23
N GLU A 85 30.32 -6.34 -12.37
CA GLU A 85 31.04 -5.10 -12.59
C GLU A 85 30.56 -3.95 -11.69
N LYS A 86 29.32 -4.04 -11.17
CA LYS A 86 28.76 -3.05 -10.25
C LYS A 86 29.17 -3.28 -8.79
N LEU A 87 29.76 -4.43 -8.48
CA LEU A 87 30.18 -4.84 -7.14
C LEU A 87 31.70 -4.81 -6.95
N ASN A 88 32.46 -5.02 -8.04
CA ASN A 88 33.92 -5.20 -8.00
C ASN A 88 34.68 -4.10 -7.24
N SER A 89 34.38 -2.83 -7.51
CA SER A 89 35.07 -1.73 -6.83
C SER A 89 34.87 -1.75 -5.31
N LYS A 90 33.72 -2.21 -4.82
CA LYS A 90 33.37 -2.26 -3.40
C LYS A 90 34.12 -3.37 -2.69
N ILE A 91 34.32 -4.49 -3.38
CA ILE A 91 35.16 -5.60 -2.90
C ILE A 91 36.62 -5.18 -2.82
N ALA A 92 37.15 -4.50 -3.83
CA ALA A 92 38.53 -4.02 -3.82
C ALA A 92 38.82 -3.10 -2.61
N TRP A 93 37.87 -2.23 -2.26
CA TRP A 93 37.98 -1.39 -1.07
C TRP A 93 37.85 -2.17 0.24
N ALA A 94 36.96 -3.17 0.31
CA ALA A 94 36.86 -4.04 1.47
C ALA A 94 38.13 -4.89 1.66
N ASP A 95 38.81 -5.30 0.59
CA ASP A 95 40.11 -5.98 0.66
C ASP A 95 41.19 -5.10 1.29
N ALA A 96 41.18 -3.79 0.97
CA ALA A 96 42.12 -2.81 1.53
C ALA A 96 41.82 -2.51 3.02
N GLU A 97 40.55 -2.31 3.36
CA GLU A 97 40.11 -1.83 4.68
C GLU A 97 39.85 -2.98 5.67
N LYS A 98 39.73 -4.22 5.19
CA LYS A 98 39.57 -5.46 5.98
C LYS A 98 38.49 -5.38 7.07
N PRO A 99 37.21 -5.08 6.73
CA PRO A 99 36.12 -5.19 7.68
C PRO A 99 35.95 -6.66 8.11
N LYS A 100 35.08 -6.94 9.09
CA LYS A 100 34.72 -8.33 9.40
C LYS A 100 33.64 -8.85 8.44
N HIS A 101 32.76 -7.95 8.02
CA HIS A 101 31.61 -8.23 7.15
C HIS A 101 31.43 -7.14 6.11
N LEU A 102 31.07 -7.54 4.89
CA LEU A 102 30.60 -6.68 3.81
C LEU A 102 29.18 -7.12 3.44
N VAL A 103 28.23 -6.19 3.47
CA VAL A 103 26.82 -6.44 3.16
C VAL A 103 26.43 -5.64 1.93
N PHE A 104 25.82 -6.29 0.95
CA PHE A 104 25.16 -5.63 -0.18
C PHE A 104 23.64 -5.59 0.05
N PHE A 105 23.09 -4.40 0.21
CA PHE A 105 21.66 -4.15 0.10
C PHE A 105 21.33 -3.86 -1.36
N VAL A 106 20.51 -4.70 -1.98
CA VAL A 106 20.13 -4.57 -3.39
C VAL A 106 18.61 -4.43 -3.50
N SER A 107 18.12 -3.32 -4.06
CA SER A 107 16.67 -3.09 -4.18
C SER A 107 15.96 -4.10 -5.09
N SER A 108 16.70 -4.75 -5.99
CA SER A 108 16.25 -5.79 -6.90
C SER A 108 16.83 -7.16 -6.52
N TYR A 109 17.71 -7.72 -7.35
CA TYR A 109 18.34 -9.03 -7.23
C TYR A 109 19.73 -9.03 -7.89
N LEU A 110 20.56 -10.02 -7.60
CA LEU A 110 21.80 -10.27 -8.32
C LEU A 110 21.56 -11.12 -9.56
N THR A 111 22.27 -10.80 -10.63
CA THR A 111 22.34 -11.71 -11.79
C THR A 111 22.99 -13.04 -11.41
N ASN A 112 22.69 -14.13 -12.13
CA ASN A 112 23.34 -15.43 -11.92
C ASN A 112 24.87 -15.32 -12.02
N ASN A 113 25.38 -14.52 -12.97
CA ASN A 113 26.81 -14.27 -13.12
C ASN A 113 27.40 -13.57 -11.89
N ALA A 114 26.69 -12.60 -11.30
CA ALA A 114 27.13 -11.94 -10.07
C ALA A 114 27.19 -12.90 -8.88
N ARG A 115 26.18 -13.77 -8.70
CA ARG A 115 26.19 -14.79 -7.64
C ARG A 115 27.37 -15.76 -7.78
N ILE A 116 27.51 -16.38 -8.96
CA ILE A 116 28.62 -17.31 -9.25
C ILE A 116 29.98 -16.64 -9.03
N TRP A 117 30.11 -15.36 -9.40
CA TRP A 117 31.33 -14.61 -9.20
C TRP A 117 31.60 -14.32 -7.71
N LEU A 118 30.59 -13.91 -6.94
CA LEU A 118 30.71 -13.69 -5.48
C LEU A 118 31.11 -14.99 -4.75
N ASP A 119 30.46 -16.11 -5.06
CA ASP A 119 30.75 -17.41 -4.42
C ASP A 119 32.21 -17.83 -4.62
N LYS A 120 32.76 -17.57 -5.82
CA LYS A 120 34.14 -17.89 -6.14
C LYS A 120 35.15 -17.05 -5.37
N ILE A 121 34.90 -15.75 -5.25
CA ILE A 121 35.85 -14.84 -4.62
C ILE A 121 35.74 -14.84 -3.10
N GLU A 122 34.58 -15.17 -2.52
CA GLU A 122 34.37 -15.16 -1.07
C GLU A 122 35.36 -16.09 -0.35
N VAL A 123 35.73 -17.20 -0.97
CA VAL A 123 36.71 -18.17 -0.44
C VAL A 123 38.07 -17.53 -0.15
N ASP A 124 38.45 -16.51 -0.93
CA ASP A 124 39.72 -15.81 -0.82
C ASP A 124 39.65 -14.54 0.06
N LYS A 125 38.49 -14.25 0.67
CA LYS A 125 38.30 -13.02 1.47
C LYS A 125 38.53 -13.23 2.96
N PHE A 126 39.12 -12.22 3.60
CA PHE A 126 39.29 -12.17 5.07
C PHE A 126 38.00 -11.82 5.83
N TYR A 127 36.94 -11.47 5.10
CA TYR A 127 35.64 -11.05 5.60
C TYR A 127 34.53 -11.87 4.96
N LYS A 128 33.35 -11.86 5.58
CA LYS A 128 32.16 -12.50 5.02
C LYS A 128 31.39 -11.54 4.13
N ILE A 129 30.91 -12.05 3.01
CA ILE A 129 30.07 -11.30 2.07
C ILE A 129 28.63 -11.72 2.29
N HIS A 130 27.75 -10.75 2.51
CA HIS A 130 26.32 -10.96 2.64
C HIS A 130 25.59 -10.19 1.55
N VAL A 131 24.50 -10.77 1.05
CA VAL A 131 23.63 -10.12 0.07
C VAL A 131 22.21 -10.19 0.58
N LEU A 132 21.57 -9.02 0.67
CA LEU A 132 20.16 -8.87 0.96
C LEU A 132 19.48 -8.27 -0.26
N GLU A 133 18.70 -9.10 -0.95
CA GLU A 133 17.91 -8.71 -2.13
C GLU A 133 16.56 -8.13 -1.71
N GLY A 134 15.83 -7.54 -2.66
CA GLY A 134 14.66 -6.70 -2.40
C GLY A 134 13.64 -7.34 -1.45
N ASP A 135 13.26 -8.60 -1.69
CA ASP A 135 12.29 -9.31 -0.84
C ASP A 135 12.80 -9.57 0.58
N GLN A 136 14.11 -9.75 0.77
CA GLN A 136 14.71 -9.91 2.10
C GLN A 136 14.74 -8.57 2.83
N ILE A 137 15.05 -7.48 2.12
CA ILE A 137 15.02 -6.12 2.67
C ILE A 137 13.60 -5.75 3.10
N LYS A 138 12.59 -6.02 2.27
CA LYS A 138 11.17 -5.77 2.60
C LYS A 138 10.77 -6.46 3.90
N LYS A 139 11.10 -7.75 4.05
CA LYS A 139 10.82 -8.51 5.29
C LYS A 139 11.46 -7.90 6.52
N LEU A 140 12.66 -7.33 6.40
CA LEU A 140 13.33 -6.64 7.51
C LEU A 140 12.65 -5.30 7.82
N ILE A 141 12.27 -4.52 6.80
CA ILE A 141 11.57 -3.24 6.97
C ILE A 141 10.23 -3.45 7.69
N LEU A 142 9.51 -4.54 7.39
CA LEU A 142 8.24 -4.87 8.05
C LEU A 142 8.36 -5.09 9.56
N LEU A 143 9.55 -5.38 10.07
CA LEU A 143 9.81 -5.45 11.52
C LEU A 143 9.81 -4.06 12.19
N PHE A 144 9.91 -2.99 11.39
CA PHE A 144 10.05 -1.61 11.84
C PHE A 144 9.01 -0.69 11.18
N PRO A 145 7.76 -0.65 11.68
CA PRO A 145 6.67 0.13 11.08
C PRO A 145 7.00 1.61 10.80
N ARG A 146 7.81 2.24 11.66
CA ARG A 146 8.27 3.63 11.47
C ARG A 146 9.05 3.85 10.16
N LEU A 147 9.78 2.84 9.67
CA LEU A 147 10.46 2.92 8.38
C LEU A 147 9.48 2.81 7.22
N VAL A 148 8.39 2.04 7.38
CA VAL A 148 7.34 1.99 6.36
C VAL A 148 6.69 3.35 6.19
N GLU A 149 6.24 3.93 7.30
CA GLU A 149 5.57 5.24 7.32
C GLU A 149 6.44 6.35 6.71
N LYS A 150 7.73 6.37 7.04
CA LYS A 150 8.63 7.44 6.61
C LYS A 150 8.97 7.41 5.13
N TYR A 151 9.13 6.23 4.55
CA TYR A 151 9.66 6.08 3.18
C TYR A 151 8.61 5.68 2.15
N PHE A 152 7.49 5.09 2.58
CA PHE A 152 6.53 4.48 1.65
C PHE A 152 5.11 4.99 1.82
N SER A 153 4.86 5.93 2.74
CA SER A 153 3.56 6.59 2.85
C SER A 153 3.68 8.06 2.45
N THR A 154 2.91 8.49 1.43
CA THR A 154 2.59 9.91 1.32
C THR A 154 1.67 10.29 2.48
N GLY A 155 1.67 11.57 2.88
CA GLY A 155 0.86 12.02 4.03
C GLY A 155 -0.62 11.60 3.89
N ILE A 156 -1.19 11.70 2.68
CA ILE A 156 -2.57 11.28 2.42
C ILE A 156 -2.74 9.77 2.28
N GLU A 157 -1.76 9.06 1.71
CA GLU A 157 -1.85 7.60 1.57
C GLU A 157 -1.86 6.94 2.95
N ALA A 158 -1.04 7.43 3.90
CA ALA A 158 -1.10 7.00 5.29
C ALA A 158 -2.50 7.19 5.90
N LEU A 159 -3.14 8.34 5.66
CA LEU A 159 -4.48 8.63 6.17
C LEU A 159 -5.52 7.67 5.60
N VAL A 160 -5.48 7.39 4.29
CA VAL A 160 -6.40 6.43 3.65
C VAL A 160 -6.16 5.02 4.17
N LEU A 161 -4.91 4.62 4.37
CA LEU A 161 -4.56 3.30 4.88
C LEU A 161 -5.03 3.09 6.32
N GLU A 162 -4.84 4.09 7.18
CA GLU A 162 -5.32 4.03 8.56
C GLU A 162 -6.86 4.03 8.60
N ALA A 163 -7.52 4.78 7.71
CA ALA A 163 -8.96 4.73 7.50
C ALA A 163 -9.45 3.33 7.06
N GLN A 164 -8.82 2.72 6.05
CA GLN A 164 -9.12 1.36 5.59
C GLN A 164 -8.93 0.33 6.71
N LYS A 165 -7.83 0.45 7.47
CA LYS A 165 -7.53 -0.42 8.60
C LYS A 165 -8.56 -0.27 9.73
N ASN A 166 -8.95 0.95 10.06
CA ASN A 166 -9.98 1.21 11.07
C ASN A 166 -11.35 0.67 10.64
N TRP A 167 -11.67 0.76 9.34
CA TRP A 167 -12.85 0.10 8.82
C TRP A 167 -12.72 -1.44 8.94
N LEU A 168 -11.65 -2.04 8.45
CA LEU A 168 -11.44 -3.50 8.47
C LEU A 168 -11.45 -4.11 9.89
N ILE A 169 -10.85 -3.42 10.87
CA ILE A 169 -10.69 -3.97 12.21
C ILE A 169 -11.86 -3.60 13.12
N HIS A 170 -12.37 -2.38 13.00
CA HIS A 170 -13.28 -1.79 13.98
C HIS A 170 -14.64 -1.40 13.39
N ASN A 171 -14.85 -1.61 12.08
CA ASN A 171 -16.01 -1.10 11.34
C ASN A 171 -16.20 0.42 11.51
N LEU A 172 -15.09 1.15 11.70
CA LEU A 172 -15.11 2.60 11.83
C LEU A 172 -14.98 3.24 10.45
N VAL A 173 -16.03 3.94 10.04
CA VAL A 173 -16.04 4.74 8.82
C VAL A 173 -15.39 6.09 9.10
N PRO A 174 -14.46 6.56 8.24
CA PRO A 174 -13.82 7.87 8.37
C PRO A 174 -14.79 9.01 8.61
N GLU A 175 -14.38 9.97 9.44
CA GLU A 175 -15.13 11.20 9.69
C GLU A 175 -15.11 12.13 8.45
N PRO A 176 -16.17 12.93 8.22
CA PRO A 176 -16.31 13.82 7.07
C PRO A 176 -15.10 14.73 6.81
N GLU A 177 -14.49 15.29 7.85
CA GLU A 177 -13.34 16.18 7.73
C GLU A 177 -12.09 15.46 7.21
N LEU A 178 -11.90 14.18 7.60
CA LEU A 178 -10.80 13.37 7.11
C LEU A 178 -10.98 13.06 5.62
N ILE A 179 -12.20 12.73 5.21
CA ILE A 179 -12.56 12.52 3.80
C ILE A 179 -12.23 13.78 2.99
N ARG A 180 -12.63 14.96 3.49
CA ARG A 180 -12.33 16.24 2.87
C ARG A 180 -10.83 16.48 2.71
N ILE A 181 -10.05 16.33 3.79
CA ILE A 181 -8.59 16.51 3.76
C ILE A 181 -7.94 15.61 2.69
N ILE A 182 -8.42 14.38 2.55
CA ILE A 182 -7.90 13.44 1.55
C ILE A 182 -8.27 13.88 0.13
N VAL A 183 -9.53 14.25 -0.11
CA VAL A 183 -10.04 14.60 -1.45
C VAL A 183 -9.48 15.93 -1.96
N GLU A 184 -9.30 16.91 -1.08
CA GLU A 184 -8.75 18.23 -1.41
C GLU A 184 -7.22 18.21 -1.64
N SER A 185 -6.55 17.09 -1.37
CA SER A 185 -5.11 16.98 -1.60
C SER A 185 -4.78 16.85 -3.09
N ASP A 186 -3.76 17.59 -3.53
CA ASP A 186 -3.23 17.51 -4.90
C ASP A 186 -2.83 16.09 -5.32
N SER A 187 -2.41 15.25 -4.37
CA SER A 187 -2.00 13.85 -4.62
C SER A 187 -3.16 12.85 -4.59
N PHE A 188 -4.42 13.26 -4.38
CA PHE A 188 -5.56 12.34 -4.24
C PHE A 188 -5.71 11.40 -5.44
N LEU A 189 -5.57 11.93 -6.66
CA LEU A 189 -5.69 11.14 -7.89
C LEU A 189 -4.43 10.32 -8.22
N GLU A 190 -3.34 10.49 -7.47
CA GLU A 190 -2.12 9.67 -7.56
C GLU A 190 -2.24 8.38 -6.74
N LEU A 191 -3.26 8.29 -5.87
CA LEU A 191 -3.55 7.08 -5.11
C LEU A 191 -3.94 5.91 -6.02
N SER A 192 -3.76 4.69 -5.53
CA SER A 192 -4.22 3.50 -6.22
C SER A 192 -5.75 3.47 -6.33
N LEU A 193 -6.27 2.83 -7.39
CA LEU A 193 -7.71 2.82 -7.70
C LEU A 193 -8.57 2.29 -6.54
N ASP A 194 -8.06 1.31 -5.79
CA ASP A 194 -8.73 0.76 -4.61
C ASP A 194 -8.91 1.80 -3.51
N LYS A 195 -7.90 2.64 -3.28
CA LYS A 195 -7.94 3.74 -2.31
C LYS A 195 -8.91 4.83 -2.73
N ILE A 196 -8.88 5.23 -4.01
CA ILE A 196 -9.83 6.21 -4.56
C ILE A 196 -11.27 5.70 -4.45
N ALA A 197 -11.51 4.43 -4.81
CA ALA A 197 -12.82 3.80 -4.72
C ALA A 197 -13.32 3.65 -3.27
N PHE A 198 -12.43 3.35 -2.32
CA PHE A 198 -12.77 3.32 -0.90
C PHE A 198 -13.23 4.70 -0.41
N ILE A 199 -12.45 5.75 -0.68
CA ILE A 199 -12.80 7.13 -0.31
C ILE A 199 -14.08 7.58 -1.02
N TRP A 200 -14.26 7.23 -2.30
CA TRP A 200 -15.50 7.44 -3.04
C TRP A 200 -16.71 6.84 -2.31
N CYS A 201 -16.69 5.54 -1.97
CA CYS A 201 -17.80 4.88 -1.29
C CYS A 201 -18.08 5.47 0.10
N VAL A 202 -17.02 5.72 0.88
CA VAL A 202 -17.12 6.34 2.21
C VAL A 202 -17.71 7.75 2.14
N SER A 203 -17.40 8.51 1.10
CA SER A 203 -17.99 9.83 0.89
C SER A 203 -19.49 9.76 0.63
N LYS A 204 -19.96 8.72 -0.08
CA LYS A 204 -21.41 8.51 -0.31
C LYS A 204 -22.11 7.94 0.93
N CYS A 205 -21.40 7.19 1.77
CA CYS A 205 -21.89 6.80 3.11
C CYS A 205 -22.15 8.03 4.00
N ARG A 206 -21.28 9.04 3.92
CA ARG A 206 -21.31 10.27 4.73
C ARG A 206 -21.90 11.47 3.97
N LEU A 207 -22.80 11.21 3.02
CA LEU A 207 -23.27 12.22 2.07
C LEU A 207 -23.88 13.44 2.76
N ASN A 208 -24.72 13.20 3.78
CA ASN A 208 -25.43 14.27 4.48
C ASN A 208 -24.45 15.14 5.26
N GLU A 209 -23.52 14.52 5.99
CA GLU A 209 -22.52 15.23 6.79
C GLU A 209 -21.53 16.01 5.89
N ILE A 210 -21.14 15.45 4.74
CA ILE A 210 -20.32 16.16 3.76
C ILE A 210 -21.06 17.35 3.15
N ASN A 211 -22.36 17.21 2.85
CA ASN A 211 -23.17 18.31 2.36
C ASN A 211 -23.30 19.44 3.39
N GLU A 212 -23.38 19.11 4.69
CA GLU A 212 -23.34 20.09 5.77
C GLU A 212 -22.02 20.87 5.78
N LEU A 213 -20.88 20.18 5.62
CA LEU A 213 -19.57 20.84 5.52
C LEU A 213 -19.49 21.79 4.33
N ILE A 214 -19.99 21.40 3.15
CA ILE A 214 -19.94 22.24 1.94
C ILE A 214 -20.70 23.55 2.14
N ASN A 215 -21.86 23.50 2.79
CA ASN A 215 -22.68 24.67 3.05
C ASN A 215 -21.95 25.73 3.90
N ASP A 216 -20.94 25.32 4.67
CA ASP A 216 -20.09 26.20 5.47
C ASP A 216 -18.91 26.83 4.70
N SER A 217 -18.94 26.82 3.36
CA SER A 217 -18.05 27.54 2.41
C SER A 217 -16.83 26.79 1.88
N TYR A 218 -16.90 25.46 1.73
CA TYR A 218 -15.77 24.66 1.21
C TYR A 218 -16.03 24.08 -0.18
N GLU A 219 -15.00 24.07 -1.03
CA GLU A 219 -15.03 23.37 -2.33
C GLU A 219 -14.68 21.89 -2.12
N PHE A 220 -15.68 21.01 -2.12
CA PHE A 220 -15.49 19.56 -2.11
C PHE A 220 -16.12 18.97 -3.36
N SER A 221 -15.37 18.24 -4.18
CA SER A 221 -15.91 17.61 -5.39
C SER A 221 -15.22 16.29 -5.67
N LEU A 222 -16.01 15.29 -6.08
CA LEU A 222 -15.54 13.96 -6.47
C LEU A 222 -15.70 13.73 -7.98
N GLU A 223 -15.99 14.76 -8.78
CA GLU A 223 -16.12 14.61 -10.24
C GLU A 223 -14.85 14.04 -10.88
N SER A 224 -13.67 14.51 -10.45
CA SER A 224 -12.39 13.98 -10.93
C SER A 224 -12.22 12.49 -10.59
N ALA A 225 -12.68 12.07 -9.41
CA ALA A 225 -12.69 10.66 -9.03
C ALA A 225 -13.65 9.85 -9.91
N PHE A 226 -14.84 10.39 -10.21
CA PHE A 226 -15.77 9.75 -11.13
C PHE A 226 -15.11 9.45 -12.48
N PHE A 227 -14.44 10.43 -13.10
CA PHE A 227 -13.78 10.23 -14.39
C PHE A 227 -12.62 9.24 -14.31
N ASN A 228 -11.86 9.25 -13.21
CA ASN A 228 -10.76 8.30 -13.01
C ASN A 228 -11.30 6.86 -12.86
N LEU A 229 -12.29 6.65 -12.00
CA LEU A 229 -12.88 5.34 -11.73
C LEU A 229 -13.65 4.80 -12.93
N SER A 230 -14.45 5.63 -13.62
CA SER A 230 -15.21 5.22 -14.80
C SER A 230 -14.32 4.76 -15.97
N ARG A 231 -13.19 5.43 -16.22
CA ARG A 231 -12.21 5.02 -17.24
C ARG A 231 -11.56 3.66 -16.94
N ASN A 232 -11.43 3.32 -15.65
CA ASN A 232 -10.83 2.08 -15.18
C ASN A 232 -11.88 1.00 -14.84
N ALA A 233 -13.17 1.28 -15.06
CA ALA A 233 -14.24 0.33 -14.81
C ALA A 233 -14.21 -0.82 -15.82
N SER A 234 -14.17 -2.05 -15.31
CA SER A 234 -14.01 -3.27 -16.12
C SER A 234 -15.28 -4.11 -16.23
N TYR A 235 -16.27 -3.90 -15.36
CA TYR A 235 -17.48 -4.70 -15.31
C TYR A 235 -18.53 -4.23 -16.30
N LYS A 236 -19.15 -5.19 -17.01
CA LYS A 236 -20.26 -4.94 -17.95
C LYS A 236 -21.63 -5.18 -17.34
N LYS A 237 -21.70 -5.98 -16.27
CA LYS A 237 -22.93 -6.31 -15.52
C LYS A 237 -22.85 -5.69 -14.13
N SER A 238 -23.98 -5.64 -13.43
CA SER A 238 -24.00 -5.09 -12.07
C SER A 238 -22.95 -5.77 -11.20
N VAL A 239 -22.21 -4.93 -10.49
CA VAL A 239 -21.20 -5.38 -9.53
C VAL A 239 -21.85 -5.91 -8.25
N LEU A 240 -23.10 -5.49 -7.97
CA LEU A 240 -23.93 -6.13 -6.95
C LEU A 240 -24.54 -7.41 -7.52
N SER A 241 -23.85 -8.52 -7.29
CA SER A 241 -24.30 -9.83 -7.77
C SER A 241 -24.19 -10.88 -6.68
N LYS A 242 -25.10 -11.87 -6.71
CA LYS A 242 -25.00 -13.07 -5.87
C LYS A 242 -23.75 -13.90 -6.17
N LYS A 243 -22.98 -13.59 -7.22
CA LYS A 243 -21.72 -14.25 -7.59
C LYS A 243 -20.52 -13.31 -7.49
N LEU A 244 -20.38 -12.64 -6.34
CA LEU A 244 -19.21 -11.83 -6.06
C LEU A 244 -18.06 -12.73 -5.60
N LEU A 245 -16.82 -12.45 -6.02
CA LEU A 245 -15.63 -13.25 -5.67
C LEU A 245 -15.70 -14.74 -6.05
N GLY A 246 -16.56 -15.10 -7.01
CA GLY A 246 -16.70 -16.47 -7.51
C GLY A 246 -17.56 -17.41 -6.66
N THR A 247 -18.16 -16.92 -5.58
CA THR A 247 -19.01 -17.68 -4.66
C THR A 247 -20.47 -17.25 -4.76
N THR A 248 -21.42 -18.19 -4.58
CA THR A 248 -22.85 -17.82 -4.55
C THR A 248 -23.22 -17.43 -3.13
N LEU A 249 -23.56 -16.16 -2.92
CA LEU A 249 -23.78 -15.56 -1.60
C LEU A 249 -25.17 -14.94 -1.52
N ASP A 250 -25.78 -15.02 -0.35
CA ASP A 250 -26.92 -14.17 -0.01
C ASP A 250 -26.42 -12.79 0.42
N ILE A 251 -27.21 -11.76 0.09
CA ILE A 251 -26.86 -10.36 0.32
C ILE A 251 -27.86 -9.82 1.33
N CYS A 252 -27.36 -9.21 2.40
CA CYS A 252 -28.17 -8.55 3.41
C CYS A 252 -27.82 -7.06 3.42
N LEU A 253 -28.84 -6.20 3.38
CA LEU A 253 -28.67 -4.77 3.57
C LEU A 253 -28.45 -4.47 5.06
N LEU A 254 -27.36 -3.76 5.37
CA LEU A 254 -27.06 -3.30 6.73
C LEU A 254 -27.49 -1.85 6.92
N ASN A 255 -27.21 -0.99 5.94
CA ASN A 255 -27.54 0.43 5.95
C ASN A 255 -27.63 0.97 4.51
N ASP A 256 -28.43 2.00 4.25
CA ASP A 256 -28.41 2.72 2.98
C ASP A 256 -28.60 4.23 3.14
N VAL A 257 -28.08 4.96 2.15
CA VAL A 257 -28.17 6.43 2.06
C VAL A 257 -28.48 6.78 0.62
N GLU A 258 -29.44 7.69 0.42
CA GLU A 258 -29.74 8.27 -0.89
C GLU A 258 -29.75 9.78 -0.77
N GLY A 259 -29.22 10.46 -1.78
CA GLY A 259 -29.29 11.91 -1.81
C GLY A 259 -28.57 12.53 -2.99
N ILE A 260 -28.49 13.85 -2.92
CA ILE A 260 -27.82 14.69 -3.92
C ILE A 260 -26.55 15.26 -3.29
N SER A 261 -25.41 15.05 -3.93
CA SER A 261 -24.13 15.69 -3.58
C SER A 261 -24.15 17.14 -4.01
N PHE A 262 -23.96 18.08 -3.09
CA PHE A 262 -23.95 19.51 -3.42
C PHE A 262 -22.63 19.97 -4.05
N GLY A 263 -21.56 19.20 -3.86
CA GLY A 263 -20.23 19.48 -4.40
C GLY A 263 -19.95 18.91 -5.79
N ASP A 264 -20.77 17.96 -6.24
CA ASP A 264 -20.69 17.41 -7.59
C ASP A 264 -21.73 18.12 -8.49
N LEU A 265 -21.35 18.58 -9.68
CA LEU A 265 -22.26 19.33 -10.57
C LEU A 265 -23.02 18.38 -11.51
N THR A 266 -22.34 17.36 -12.01
CA THR A 266 -22.82 16.46 -13.07
C THR A 266 -23.33 15.15 -12.48
N TYR A 267 -22.50 14.48 -11.70
CA TYR A 267 -22.79 13.15 -11.13
C TYR A 267 -23.13 13.29 -9.66
N ASN A 268 -24.30 13.86 -9.39
CA ASN A 268 -24.67 14.29 -8.04
C ASN A 268 -25.75 13.43 -7.39
N ILE A 269 -26.52 12.66 -8.15
CA ILE A 269 -27.54 11.78 -7.56
C ILE A 269 -26.88 10.46 -7.17
N SER A 270 -27.00 10.08 -5.90
CA SER A 270 -26.28 8.94 -5.36
C SER A 270 -27.17 8.03 -4.52
N TYR A 271 -26.92 6.73 -4.63
CA TYR A 271 -27.41 5.69 -3.75
C TYR A 271 -26.21 4.93 -3.20
N PHE A 272 -26.14 4.78 -1.89
CA PHE A 272 -25.14 4.05 -1.16
C PHE A 272 -25.81 2.93 -0.35
N ALA A 273 -25.14 1.79 -0.23
CA ALA A 273 -25.56 0.72 0.66
C ALA A 273 -24.34 0.07 1.31
N GLU A 274 -24.41 -0.16 2.62
CA GLU A 274 -23.55 -1.10 3.32
C GLU A 274 -24.23 -2.47 3.30
N VAL A 275 -23.52 -3.49 2.81
CA VAL A 275 -24.10 -4.82 2.59
C VAL A 275 -23.22 -5.90 3.22
N ALA A 276 -23.84 -6.91 3.80
CA ALA A 276 -23.17 -8.15 4.22
C ALA A 276 -23.41 -9.24 3.18
N PHE A 277 -22.34 -9.92 2.77
CA PHE A 277 -22.43 -11.13 1.97
C PHE A 277 -22.27 -12.35 2.88
N LEU A 278 -23.26 -13.24 2.84
CA LEU A 278 -23.32 -14.44 3.66
C LEU A 278 -23.14 -15.66 2.78
N SER A 279 -22.17 -16.51 3.12
CA SER A 279 -22.02 -17.83 2.50
C SER A 279 -23.19 -18.76 2.85
N ASP A 280 -23.44 -19.73 1.97
CA ASP A 280 -24.49 -20.73 2.15
C ASP A 280 -24.37 -21.40 3.54
N LYS A 281 -25.48 -21.53 4.25
CA LYS A 281 -25.59 -22.16 5.58
C LYS A 281 -25.05 -23.59 5.63
N ASN A 282 -24.91 -24.25 4.47
CA ASN A 282 -24.34 -25.59 4.35
C ASN A 282 -22.81 -25.61 4.17
N SER A 283 -22.15 -24.46 4.06
CA SER A 283 -20.70 -24.35 4.03
C SER A 283 -20.12 -24.56 5.43
N ILE A 284 -19.07 -25.38 5.52
CA ILE A 284 -18.35 -25.67 6.78
C ILE A 284 -17.62 -24.41 7.29
N ASN A 285 -17.31 -23.47 6.39
CA ASN A 285 -16.81 -22.13 6.72
C ASN A 285 -17.87 -21.10 6.34
N LEU A 286 -18.46 -20.46 7.35
CA LEU A 286 -19.26 -19.26 7.17
C LEU A 286 -18.30 -18.09 6.91
N ASP A 287 -17.98 -17.87 5.65
CA ASP A 287 -17.36 -16.62 5.23
C ASP A 287 -18.47 -15.56 5.19
N GLU A 288 -18.31 -14.54 6.02
CA GLU A 288 -19.08 -13.30 5.99
C GLU A 288 -18.11 -12.17 5.68
N PHE A 289 -18.47 -11.33 4.72
CA PHE A 289 -17.74 -10.09 4.48
C PHE A 289 -18.70 -8.94 4.24
N ILE A 290 -18.34 -7.78 4.77
CA ILE A 290 -19.05 -6.53 4.57
C ILE A 290 -18.52 -5.88 3.29
N ALA A 291 -19.34 -5.10 2.61
CA ALA A 291 -18.91 -4.27 1.50
C ALA A 291 -19.65 -2.94 1.50
N PHE A 292 -18.98 -1.92 0.98
CA PHE A 292 -19.62 -0.67 0.60
C PHE A 292 -19.98 -0.70 -0.87
N TYR A 293 -21.25 -0.47 -1.16
CA TYR A 293 -21.80 -0.34 -2.49
C TYR A 293 -22.21 1.12 -2.72
N SER A 294 -21.91 1.65 -3.90
CA SER A 294 -22.41 2.95 -4.34
C SER A 294 -22.79 2.93 -5.81
N LEU A 295 -23.84 3.66 -6.15
CA LEU A 295 -24.24 3.97 -7.52
C LEU A 295 -24.54 5.45 -7.60
N VAL A 296 -23.77 6.16 -8.42
CA VAL A 296 -23.94 7.60 -8.67
C VAL A 296 -24.30 7.81 -10.13
N TYR A 297 -25.19 8.75 -10.42
CA TYR A 297 -25.65 9.02 -11.78
C TYR A 297 -26.04 10.47 -12.01
N ASN A 298 -26.05 10.87 -13.28
CA ASN A 298 -26.52 12.17 -13.74
C ASN A 298 -27.97 12.11 -14.25
N THR A 299 -28.53 13.27 -14.60
CA THR A 299 -29.91 13.38 -15.13
C THR A 299 -30.09 12.70 -16.49
N GLU A 300 -29.03 12.54 -17.27
CA GLU A 300 -29.02 11.85 -18.57
C GLU A 300 -29.03 10.31 -18.42
N GLY A 301 -28.81 9.81 -17.20
CA GLY A 301 -28.81 8.38 -16.87
C GLY A 301 -27.47 7.69 -17.10
N GLU A 302 -26.38 8.43 -17.31
CA GLU A 302 -25.01 7.92 -17.16
C GLU A 302 -24.66 7.81 -15.68
N GLY A 303 -23.91 6.78 -15.30
CA GLY A 303 -23.51 6.60 -13.91
C GLY A 303 -22.34 5.65 -13.70
N LEU A 304 -21.89 5.59 -12.46
CA LEU A 304 -20.81 4.74 -12.00
C LEU A 304 -21.32 3.92 -10.82
N GLU A 305 -21.13 2.62 -10.92
CA GLU A 305 -21.41 1.66 -9.88
C GLU A 305 -20.09 1.13 -9.33
N VAL A 306 -19.88 1.21 -8.02
CA VAL A 306 -18.66 0.81 -7.33
C VAL A 306 -19.04 -0.04 -6.12
N ILE A 307 -18.33 -1.14 -5.92
CA ILE A 307 -18.38 -1.90 -4.67
C ILE A 307 -16.96 -2.18 -4.18
N VAL A 308 -16.73 -1.92 -2.89
CA VAL A 308 -15.47 -2.14 -2.18
C VAL A 308 -15.73 -3.15 -1.08
N VAL A 309 -15.05 -4.29 -1.13
CA VAL A 309 -15.23 -5.35 -0.12
C VAL A 309 -14.27 -5.14 1.05
N GLN A 310 -14.78 -5.32 2.27
CA GLN A 310 -14.03 -5.24 3.51
C GLN A 310 -13.21 -6.51 3.75
N ASN A 311 -12.04 -6.60 3.11
CA ASN A 311 -11.03 -7.61 3.41
C ASN A 311 -9.62 -7.02 3.23
N SER A 312 -8.56 -7.80 3.44
CA SER A 312 -7.16 -7.32 3.34
C SER A 312 -6.78 -6.75 1.98
N ASP A 313 -7.47 -7.15 0.93
CA ASP A 313 -7.16 -6.79 -0.45
C ASP A 313 -8.01 -5.63 -0.95
N PHE A 314 -9.04 -5.23 -0.19
CA PHE A 314 -10.05 -4.24 -0.56
C PHE A 314 -10.47 -4.35 -2.04
N PRO A 315 -10.89 -5.54 -2.52
CA PRO A 315 -11.14 -5.73 -3.93
C PRO A 315 -12.28 -4.82 -4.35
N VAL A 316 -12.02 -4.12 -5.45
CA VAL A 316 -12.92 -3.12 -5.99
C VAL A 316 -13.49 -3.62 -7.31
N PHE A 317 -14.80 -3.54 -7.42
CA PHE A 317 -15.50 -3.86 -8.64
C PHE A 317 -16.26 -2.62 -9.12
N MET A 318 -16.02 -2.24 -10.37
CA MET A 318 -16.56 -1.01 -10.94
C MET A 318 -17.20 -1.26 -12.29
N ARG A 319 -18.39 -0.71 -12.49
CA ARG A 319 -19.08 -0.65 -13.77
C ARG A 319 -19.42 0.79 -14.13
N HIS A 320 -19.00 1.20 -15.32
CA HIS A 320 -19.46 2.43 -15.95
C HIS A 320 -20.75 2.16 -16.74
N ILE A 321 -21.84 2.82 -16.37
CA ILE A 321 -23.16 2.69 -16.96
C ILE A 321 -23.36 3.86 -17.91
N LYS A 322 -23.27 3.62 -19.22
CA LYS A 322 -23.41 4.69 -20.24
C LYS A 322 -24.81 5.28 -20.35
N ALA A 323 -25.84 4.51 -20.00
CA ALA A 323 -27.24 4.93 -19.99
C ALA A 323 -28.07 3.99 -19.10
N GLY A 324 -29.15 4.53 -18.50
CA GLY A 324 -30.10 3.76 -17.70
C GLY A 324 -29.72 3.54 -16.23
N ALA A 325 -28.77 4.31 -15.69
CA ALA A 325 -28.32 4.19 -14.29
C ALA A 325 -29.46 4.41 -13.27
N LYS A 326 -30.44 5.29 -13.55
CA LYS A 326 -31.62 5.48 -12.70
C LYS A 326 -32.47 4.20 -12.55
N SER A 327 -32.67 3.49 -13.66
CA SER A 327 -33.40 2.20 -13.65
C SER A 327 -32.62 1.13 -12.89
N GLU A 328 -31.29 1.20 -12.97
CA GLU A 328 -30.39 0.31 -12.23
C GLU A 328 -30.51 0.52 -10.72
N VAL A 329 -30.54 1.76 -10.22
CA VAL A 329 -30.79 2.05 -8.79
C VAL A 329 -32.10 1.43 -8.32
N THR A 330 -33.17 1.56 -9.11
CA THR A 330 -34.48 0.98 -8.77
C THR A 330 -34.40 -0.54 -8.66
N ARG A 331 -33.67 -1.19 -9.58
CA ARG A 331 -33.43 -2.64 -9.55
C ARG A 331 -32.63 -3.06 -8.32
N VAL A 332 -31.56 -2.34 -8.00
CA VAL A 332 -30.68 -2.65 -6.88
C VAL A 332 -31.39 -2.50 -5.55
N LYS A 333 -32.15 -1.42 -5.35
CA LYS A 333 -33.00 -1.25 -4.17
C LYS A 333 -33.95 -2.42 -3.98
N LYS A 334 -34.58 -2.88 -5.07
CA LYS A 334 -35.44 -4.07 -5.03
C LYS A 334 -34.67 -5.31 -4.57
N ILE A 335 -33.44 -5.52 -5.03
CA ILE A 335 -32.60 -6.67 -4.63
C ILE A 335 -32.18 -6.59 -3.15
N LEU A 336 -31.97 -5.39 -2.61
CA LEU A 336 -31.46 -5.19 -1.25
C LEU A 336 -32.55 -5.14 -0.18
N HIS A 337 -33.76 -4.72 -0.54
CA HIS A 337 -34.90 -4.58 0.38
C HIS A 337 -35.92 -5.74 0.31
N GLU A 338 -35.75 -6.68 -0.62
CA GLU A 338 -36.49 -7.96 -0.69
C GLU A 338 -35.68 -9.10 -0.08
#